data_AF-A0A139RA86-F1
#
_entry.id   AF-A0A139RA86-F1
#
_cell.length_a   1.000
_cell.length_b   1.000
_cell.length_c   1.000
_cell.angle_alpha   90.00
_cell.angle_beta   90.00
_cell.angle_gamma   90.00
#
_symmetry.space_group_name_H-M   'P 1'
#
loop_
_entity.id
_entity.type
_entity.pdbx_description
1 polymer ?
#
loop_
_entity_poly.entity_id
_entity_poly.type
_entity_poly.pdbx_seq_one_letter_code
_entity_poly.pdbx_strand_id
1 'polypeptide(L)'
;MQLTQTYRSTQQITDYSKAILINGAQIDAFEREGDKPVVKILPSQDKMVEATLMQLVANDEADETTAIITKTLADAEVAYEALRERADVTIIRTENQRLVPGTIIVPAYLAKGLEFDAVIMWDASEGVYHGDDERQLVYTIASRAMHQLTVLAVTSLTPLLAEVDERLYEKG
;
A
#
# COMPACT_ATOMS: atom_id res chain seq x y z
N MET A 1 7.90 -20.83 -19.50
CA MET A 1 8.53 -19.53 -19.78
C MET A 1 9.18 -19.08 -18.49
N GLN A 2 10.49 -18.88 -18.50
CA GLN A 2 11.26 -18.52 -17.32
C GLN A 2 11.24 -16.99 -17.21
N LEU A 3 10.55 -16.44 -16.21
CA LEU A 3 10.49 -15.00 -15.95
C LEU A 3 11.85 -14.56 -15.39
N THR A 4 12.70 -13.96 -16.23
CA THR A 4 14.04 -13.47 -15.89
C THR A 4 14.09 -11.97 -15.62
N GLN A 5 12.93 -11.32 -15.39
CA GLN A 5 12.90 -9.96 -14.87
C GLN A 5 12.50 -10.03 -13.40
N THR A 6 13.41 -9.63 -12.51
CA THR A 6 13.05 -9.43 -11.10
C THR A 6 12.31 -8.11 -11.05
N TYR A 7 10.98 -8.18 -11.09
CA TYR A 7 10.13 -7.03 -10.80
C TYR A 7 10.47 -6.55 -9.39
N ARG A 8 10.85 -5.29 -9.25
CA ARG A 8 11.30 -4.70 -7.97
C ARG A 8 10.78 -3.28 -7.88
N SER A 9 10.56 -2.83 -6.66
CA SER A 9 10.17 -1.46 -6.34
C SER A 9 11.18 -0.44 -6.84
N THR A 10 10.71 0.78 -7.09
CA THR A 10 11.58 1.95 -7.32
C THR A 10 12.49 2.18 -6.11
N GLN A 11 13.57 2.94 -6.33
CA GLN A 11 14.47 3.34 -5.26
C GLN A 11 13.71 4.09 -4.16
N GLN A 12 12.82 5.00 -4.53
CA GLN A 12 12.03 5.83 -3.61
C GLN A 12 11.14 4.98 -2.69
N ILE A 13 10.43 4.01 -3.25
CA ILE A 13 9.60 3.07 -2.47
C ILE A 13 10.48 2.17 -1.60
N THR A 14 11.61 1.72 -2.13
CA THR A 14 12.55 0.86 -1.39
C THR A 14 13.13 1.60 -0.18
N ASP A 15 13.57 2.83 -0.36
CA ASP A 15 14.18 3.65 0.69
C ASP A 15 13.14 4.06 1.73
N TYR A 16 11.93 4.46 1.31
CA TYR A 16 10.80 4.68 2.22
C TYR A 16 10.48 3.43 3.04
N SER A 17 10.34 2.27 2.38
CA SER A 17 9.98 1.03 3.06
C SER A 17 11.05 0.63 4.09
N LYS A 18 12.34 0.71 3.75
CA LYS A 18 13.43 0.41 4.69
C LYS A 18 13.42 1.31 5.92
N ALA A 19 13.08 2.59 5.74
CA ALA A 19 13.05 3.56 6.84
C ALA A 19 11.97 3.25 7.89
N ILE A 20 10.99 2.39 7.56
CA ILE A 20 9.98 1.89 8.51
C ILE A 20 10.61 0.93 9.54
N LEU A 21 11.71 0.25 9.18
CA LEU A 21 12.38 -0.72 10.04
C LEU A 21 13.44 -0.03 10.93
N ILE A 22 13.39 -0.28 12.24
CA ILE A 22 14.31 0.31 13.25
C ILE A 22 15.80 0.01 12.94
N ASN A 23 16.09 -1.12 12.29
CA ASN A 23 17.45 -1.53 11.95
C ASN A 23 17.73 -1.56 10.45
N GLY A 24 16.87 -0.93 9.62
CA GLY A 24 17.01 -0.78 8.17
C GLY A 24 17.53 -2.02 7.44
N ALA A 25 16.68 -2.78 6.75
CA ALA A 25 17.18 -3.93 5.98
C ALA A 25 18.25 -3.48 4.96
N GLN A 26 19.44 -4.09 5.00
CA GLN A 26 20.45 -3.95 3.96
C GLN A 26 19.95 -4.68 2.70
N ILE A 27 19.08 -4.01 1.96
CA ILE A 27 18.61 -4.44 0.65
C ILE A 27 19.23 -3.47 -0.34
N ASP A 28 20.10 -3.94 -1.23
CA ASP A 28 20.58 -3.08 -2.31
C ASP A 28 19.41 -2.76 -3.24
N ALA A 29 19.09 -1.46 -3.35
CA ALA A 29 18.09 -0.98 -4.27
C ALA A 29 18.61 -1.17 -5.70
N PHE A 30 17.75 -1.66 -6.60
CA PHE A 30 18.06 -1.67 -8.02
C PHE A 30 17.79 -0.26 -8.56
N GLU A 31 18.63 0.23 -9.46
CA GLU A 31 18.66 1.63 -9.97
C GLU A 31 17.45 1.98 -10.88
N ARG A 32 16.21 1.85 -10.38
CA ARG A 32 15.02 2.39 -11.05
C ARG A 32 14.46 3.55 -10.23
N GLU A 33 14.58 4.74 -10.76
CA GLU A 33 13.92 5.92 -10.22
C GLU A 33 12.42 5.88 -10.54
N GLY A 34 11.62 6.46 -9.64
CA GLY A 34 10.21 6.73 -9.83
C GLY A 34 9.72 7.74 -8.80
N ASP A 35 8.40 7.82 -8.64
CA ASP A 35 7.79 8.80 -7.75
C ASP A 35 8.01 8.44 -6.27
N LYS A 36 7.99 9.46 -5.43
CA LYS A 36 7.99 9.26 -3.99
C LYS A 36 6.63 8.70 -3.55
N PRO A 37 6.60 7.83 -2.54
CA PRO A 37 5.36 7.50 -1.86
C PRO A 37 4.59 8.76 -1.42
N VAL A 38 3.27 8.69 -1.49
CA VAL A 38 2.39 9.78 -1.05
C VAL A 38 1.70 9.37 0.25
N VAL A 39 1.75 10.23 1.27
CA VAL A 39 1.07 10.03 2.56
C VAL A 39 -0.02 11.07 2.71
N LYS A 40 -1.26 10.63 2.93
CA LYS A 40 -2.44 11.51 3.13
C LYS A 40 -3.08 11.23 4.49
N ILE A 41 -3.20 12.27 5.31
CA ILE A 41 -3.95 12.23 6.58
C ILE A 41 -5.27 12.94 6.35
N LEU A 42 -6.37 12.20 6.43
CA LEU A 42 -7.69 12.63 6.01
C LEU A 42 -8.62 12.78 7.22
N PRO A 43 -9.57 13.72 7.20
CA PRO A 43 -10.36 14.05 8.39
C PRO A 43 -11.43 13.00 8.74
N SER A 44 -11.75 12.08 7.82
CA SER A 44 -12.78 11.07 8.02
C SER A 44 -12.62 9.88 7.08
N GLN A 45 -13.33 8.79 7.40
CA GLN A 45 -13.44 7.61 6.54
C GLN A 45 -13.97 7.97 5.15
N ASP A 46 -15.02 8.80 5.06
CA ASP A 46 -15.59 9.21 3.78
C ASP A 46 -14.56 9.92 2.89
N LYS A 47 -13.71 10.78 3.49
CA LYS A 47 -12.63 11.45 2.75
C LYS A 47 -11.53 10.48 2.34
N MET A 48 -11.24 9.47 3.13
CA MET A 48 -10.35 8.37 2.72
C MET A 48 -10.91 7.62 1.52
N VAL A 49 -12.20 7.28 1.55
CA VAL A 49 -12.88 6.57 0.46
C VAL A 49 -12.93 7.42 -0.82
N GLU A 50 -13.15 8.74 -0.73
CA GLU A 50 -13.00 9.68 -1.85
C GLU A 50 -11.56 9.73 -2.40
N ALA A 51 -10.56 9.84 -1.51
CA ALA A 51 -9.15 9.87 -1.89
C ALA A 51 -8.70 8.58 -2.57
N THR A 52 -9.17 7.42 -2.08
CA THR A 52 -8.94 6.13 -2.71
C THR A 52 -9.48 6.11 -4.13
N LEU A 53 -10.73 6.52 -4.36
CA LEU A 53 -11.28 6.53 -5.72
C LEU A 53 -10.49 7.42 -6.67
N MET A 54 -10.11 8.62 -6.23
CA MET A 54 -9.28 9.51 -7.05
C MET A 54 -7.93 8.87 -7.38
N GLN A 55 -7.33 8.17 -6.41
CA GLN A 55 -6.08 7.45 -6.64
C GLN A 55 -6.25 6.27 -7.60
N LEU A 56 -7.36 5.53 -7.52
CA LEU A 56 -7.64 4.44 -8.46
C LEU A 56 -7.74 4.97 -9.89
N VAL A 57 -8.45 6.09 -10.11
CA VAL A 57 -8.52 6.73 -11.43
C VAL A 57 -7.14 7.16 -11.93
N ALA A 58 -6.32 7.79 -11.07
CA ALA A 58 -4.97 8.21 -11.45
C ALA A 58 -4.05 7.02 -11.81
N ASN A 59 -4.16 5.91 -11.08
CA ASN A 59 -3.38 4.71 -11.37
C ASN A 59 -3.85 4.03 -12.67
N ASP A 60 -5.17 3.98 -12.91
CA ASP A 60 -5.73 3.46 -14.16
C ASP A 60 -5.27 4.30 -15.37
N GLU A 61 -5.22 5.64 -15.24
CA GLU A 61 -4.68 6.54 -16.26
C GLU A 61 -3.17 6.34 -16.53
N ALA A 62 -2.45 5.74 -15.58
CA ALA A 62 -1.04 5.39 -15.69
C ALA A 62 -0.80 3.95 -16.18
N ASP A 63 -1.86 3.22 -16.57
CA ASP A 63 -1.83 1.79 -16.94
C ASP A 63 -1.29 0.87 -15.81
N GLU A 64 -1.48 1.25 -14.55
CA GLU A 64 -0.99 0.52 -13.38
C GLU A 64 -2.07 -0.33 -12.70
N THR A 65 -1.76 -1.60 -12.44
CA THR A 65 -2.66 -2.45 -11.65
C THR A 65 -2.55 -2.12 -10.15
N THR A 66 -3.69 -1.82 -9.52
CA THR A 66 -3.72 -1.39 -8.11
C THR A 66 -4.18 -2.48 -7.14
N ALA A 67 -3.43 -2.66 -6.06
CA ALA A 67 -3.87 -3.41 -4.89
C ALA A 67 -4.10 -2.49 -3.68
N ILE A 68 -5.28 -2.59 -3.08
CA ILE A 68 -5.59 -2.01 -1.78
C ILE A 68 -5.23 -3.05 -0.74
N ILE A 69 -4.22 -2.78 0.07
CA ILE A 69 -3.75 -3.71 1.10
C ILE A 69 -4.22 -3.24 2.47
N THR A 70 -4.96 -4.10 3.16
CA THR A 70 -5.50 -3.83 4.50
C THR A 70 -4.75 -4.62 5.56
N LYS A 71 -4.87 -4.22 6.84
CA LYS A 71 -4.28 -4.97 7.96
C LYS A 71 -4.90 -6.37 8.09
N THR A 72 -6.22 -6.44 8.14
CA THR A 72 -6.97 -7.69 8.36
C THR A 72 -8.02 -7.94 7.29
N LEU A 73 -8.58 -9.15 7.28
CA LEU A 73 -9.70 -9.49 6.40
C LEU A 73 -10.96 -8.67 6.75
N ALA A 74 -11.19 -8.38 8.03
CA ALA A 74 -12.32 -7.53 8.43
C ALA A 74 -12.19 -6.12 7.84
N ASP A 75 -10.99 -5.56 7.85
CA ASP A 75 -10.72 -4.25 7.23
C ASP A 75 -10.89 -4.31 5.71
N ALA A 76 -10.53 -5.43 5.08
CA ALA A 76 -10.76 -5.65 3.64
C ALA A 76 -12.25 -5.71 3.30
N GLU A 77 -13.07 -6.33 4.14
CA GLU A 77 -14.53 -6.37 3.96
C GLU A 77 -15.15 -4.98 4.12
N VAL A 78 -14.69 -4.19 5.10
CA VAL A 78 -15.10 -2.79 5.28
C VAL A 78 -14.71 -1.94 4.05
N ALA A 79 -13.48 -2.07 3.56
CA ALA A 79 -13.01 -1.36 2.38
C ALA A 79 -13.82 -1.76 1.13
N TYR A 80 -14.10 -3.06 0.97
CA TYR A 80 -14.90 -3.57 -0.15
C TYR A 80 -16.31 -2.99 -0.16
N GLU A 81 -17.02 -3.02 0.98
CA GLU A 81 -18.37 -2.46 1.07
C GLU A 81 -18.39 -0.94 0.81
N ALA A 82 -17.34 -0.21 1.21
CA ALA A 82 -17.22 1.23 0.95
C ALA A 82 -16.94 1.59 -0.52
N LEU A 83 -16.37 0.66 -1.31
CA LEU A 83 -15.87 0.94 -2.66
C LEU A 83 -16.69 0.28 -3.77
N ARG A 84 -17.30 -0.89 -3.54
CA ARG A 84 -17.96 -1.74 -4.55
C ARG A 84 -19.06 -1.09 -5.38
N GLU A 85 -19.71 -0.03 -4.89
CA GLU A 85 -20.74 0.69 -5.65
C GLU A 85 -20.16 1.74 -6.60
N ARG A 86 -18.88 2.09 -6.44
CA ARG A 86 -18.24 3.22 -7.11
C ARG A 86 -16.98 2.85 -7.88
N ALA A 87 -16.44 1.64 -7.70
CA ALA A 87 -15.29 1.11 -8.41
C ALA A 87 -15.42 -0.41 -8.62
N ASP A 88 -14.82 -0.92 -9.69
CA ASP A 88 -14.69 -2.35 -9.94
C ASP A 88 -13.59 -2.94 -9.06
N VAL A 89 -13.99 -3.41 -7.87
CA VAL A 89 -13.08 -3.95 -6.86
C VAL A 89 -13.39 -5.41 -6.57
N THR A 90 -12.35 -6.22 -6.41
CA THR A 90 -12.47 -7.62 -5.98
C THR A 90 -11.70 -7.87 -4.70
N ILE A 91 -12.39 -8.36 -3.67
CA ILE A 91 -11.75 -8.77 -2.41
C ILE A 91 -11.18 -10.21 -2.51
N ILE A 92 -9.95 -10.38 -2.06
CA ILE A 92 -9.24 -11.65 -1.97
C ILE A 92 -9.35 -12.19 -0.54
N ARG A 93 -10.01 -13.34 -0.40
CA ARG A 93 -10.27 -13.96 0.92
C ARG A 93 -9.37 -15.16 1.22
N THR A 94 -8.77 -15.76 0.20
CA THR A 94 -7.97 -16.98 0.31
C THR A 94 -6.79 -16.98 -0.66
N GLU A 95 -5.72 -17.70 -0.34
CA GLU A 95 -4.50 -17.81 -1.18
C GLU A 95 -4.75 -18.41 -2.57
N ASN A 96 -5.73 -19.30 -2.69
CA ASN A 96 -6.02 -20.03 -3.93
C ASN A 96 -7.02 -19.30 -4.85
N GLN A 97 -7.50 -18.13 -4.45
CA GLN A 97 -8.39 -17.33 -5.27
C GLN A 97 -7.60 -16.81 -6.49
N ARG A 98 -8.10 -17.07 -7.70
CA ARG A 98 -7.48 -16.52 -8.90
C ARG A 98 -7.56 -14.99 -8.83
N LEU A 99 -6.41 -14.33 -9.02
CA LEU A 99 -6.37 -12.90 -9.25
C LEU A 99 -7.12 -12.60 -10.55
N VAL A 100 -8.10 -11.74 -10.45
CA VAL A 100 -8.89 -11.24 -11.58
C VAL A 100 -8.33 -9.89 -12.02
N PRO A 101 -8.46 -9.52 -13.30
CA PRO A 101 -8.18 -8.15 -13.72
C PRO A 101 -9.02 -7.13 -12.94
N GLY A 102 -8.46 -5.94 -12.72
CA GLY A 102 -9.08 -4.86 -11.95
C GLY A 102 -8.41 -4.60 -10.61
N THR A 103 -9.00 -3.70 -9.81
CA THR A 103 -8.46 -3.37 -8.48
C THR A 103 -8.76 -4.50 -7.51
N ILE A 104 -7.74 -4.97 -6.79
CA ILE A 104 -7.93 -5.99 -5.75
C ILE A 104 -7.85 -5.37 -4.35
N ILE A 105 -8.61 -5.94 -3.41
CA ILE A 105 -8.52 -5.64 -1.98
C ILE A 105 -8.02 -6.91 -1.29
N VAL A 106 -6.89 -6.83 -0.61
CA VAL A 106 -6.21 -8.02 -0.06
C VAL A 106 -5.70 -7.74 1.36
N PRO A 107 -5.99 -8.61 2.35
CA PRO A 107 -5.38 -8.46 3.66
C PRO A 107 -3.90 -8.80 3.60
N ALA A 108 -3.09 -8.09 4.38
CA ALA A 108 -1.63 -8.12 4.30
C ALA A 108 -1.02 -9.53 4.41
N TYR A 109 -1.62 -10.44 5.16
CA TYR A 109 -1.14 -11.82 5.27
C TYR A 109 -1.26 -12.63 3.96
N LEU A 110 -2.19 -12.26 3.06
CA LEU A 110 -2.35 -12.85 1.71
C LEU A 110 -1.53 -12.12 0.64
N ALA A 111 -1.03 -10.92 0.95
CA ALA A 111 -0.19 -10.15 0.01
C ALA A 111 1.26 -10.67 -0.05
N LYS A 112 1.65 -11.57 0.86
CA LYS A 112 3.03 -12.08 0.94
C LYS A 112 3.42 -12.83 -0.33
N GLY A 113 4.51 -12.41 -0.96
CA GLY A 113 5.00 -13.03 -2.20
C GLY A 113 4.29 -12.54 -3.46
N LEU A 114 3.36 -11.60 -3.33
CA LEU A 114 2.78 -10.83 -4.43
C LEU A 114 3.50 -9.48 -4.53
N GLU A 115 3.46 -8.88 -5.71
CA GLU A 115 3.96 -7.55 -6.04
C GLU A 115 2.94 -6.91 -6.98
N PHE A 116 2.74 -5.59 -6.86
CA PHE A 116 1.73 -4.84 -7.60
C PHE A 116 2.34 -3.56 -8.16
N ASP A 117 1.88 -3.11 -9.32
CA ASP A 117 2.35 -1.86 -9.92
C ASP A 117 2.10 -0.69 -8.94
N ALA A 118 0.87 -0.60 -8.44
CA ALA A 118 0.47 0.37 -7.44
C ALA A 118 -0.11 -0.29 -6.18
N VAL A 119 0.20 0.28 -5.01
CA VAL A 119 -0.39 -0.12 -3.73
C VAL A 119 -1.00 1.08 -3.02
N ILE A 120 -2.21 0.88 -2.50
CA ILE A 120 -2.82 1.75 -1.51
C ILE A 120 -2.80 1.01 -0.17
N MET A 121 -1.99 1.49 0.77
CA MET A 121 -2.07 1.04 2.17
C MET A 121 -3.31 1.66 2.79
N TRP A 122 -4.31 0.81 3.04
CA TRP A 122 -5.60 1.22 3.58
C TRP A 122 -5.51 1.42 5.08
N ASP A 123 -5.81 2.64 5.51
CA ASP A 123 -5.95 3.03 6.91
C ASP A 123 -4.71 2.77 7.78
N ALA A 124 -3.62 3.48 7.49
CA ALA A 124 -2.41 3.58 8.29
C ALA A 124 -2.58 4.47 9.54
N SER A 125 -3.80 4.54 10.11
CA SER A 125 -4.04 5.38 11.28
C SER A 125 -3.39 4.82 12.53
N GLU A 126 -3.13 5.71 13.50
CA GLU A 126 -2.72 5.32 14.85
C GLU A 126 -3.68 4.30 15.45
N GLY A 127 -4.99 4.50 15.28
CA GLY A 127 -6.05 3.57 15.69
C GLY A 127 -5.98 2.15 15.10
N VAL A 128 -5.24 1.96 14.01
CA VAL A 128 -5.14 0.67 13.29
C VAL A 128 -3.78 0.01 13.52
N TYR A 129 -2.69 0.77 13.54
CA TYR A 129 -1.33 0.28 13.77
C TYR A 129 -0.70 1.03 14.94
N HIS A 130 -0.34 0.32 16.01
CA HIS A 130 0.05 0.91 17.30
C HIS A 130 1.42 0.44 17.77
N GLY A 131 1.76 -0.82 17.54
CA GLY A 131 2.87 -1.50 18.22
C GLY A 131 4.09 -1.72 17.34
N ASP A 132 5.29 -1.67 17.94
CA ASP A 132 6.55 -1.93 17.23
C ASP A 132 6.61 -3.35 16.62
N ASP A 133 5.87 -4.30 17.17
CA ASP A 133 5.69 -5.65 16.64
C ASP A 133 4.97 -5.67 15.28
N GLU A 134 4.31 -4.57 14.91
CA GLU A 134 3.61 -4.39 13.64
C GLU A 134 4.48 -3.69 12.57
N ARG A 135 5.69 -3.22 12.89
CA ARG A 135 6.57 -2.56 11.89
C ARG A 135 6.88 -3.46 10.72
N GLN A 136 7.10 -4.75 10.98
CA GLN A 136 7.33 -5.72 9.92
C GLN A 136 6.12 -5.86 9.00
N LEU A 137 4.90 -5.71 9.53
CA LEU A 137 3.67 -5.73 8.76
C LEU A 137 3.57 -4.49 7.86
N VAL A 138 3.76 -3.29 8.43
CA VAL A 138 3.73 -2.02 7.69
C VAL A 138 4.80 -2.00 6.59
N TYR A 139 6.03 -2.44 6.92
CA TYR A 139 7.10 -2.66 5.94
C TYR A 139 6.65 -3.61 4.82
N THR A 140 6.05 -4.75 5.18
CA THR A 140 5.65 -5.77 4.21
C THR A 140 4.60 -5.25 3.26
N ILE A 141 3.67 -4.39 3.73
CA ILE A 141 2.64 -3.74 2.91
C ILE A 141 3.29 -2.74 1.95
N ALA A 142 4.10 -1.81 2.47
CA ALA A 142 4.77 -0.77 1.68
C ALA A 142 5.66 -1.38 0.59
N SER A 143 6.39 -2.46 0.92
CA SER A 143 7.29 -3.14 0.00
C SER A 143 6.59 -3.95 -1.10
N ARG A 144 5.25 -3.98 -1.16
CA ARG A 144 4.50 -4.64 -2.27
C ARG A 144 4.34 -3.72 -3.48
N ALA A 145 4.50 -2.42 -3.30
CA ALA A 145 4.40 -1.43 -4.36
C ALA A 145 5.61 -1.50 -5.28
N MET A 146 5.40 -1.53 -6.59
CA MET A 146 6.49 -1.50 -7.55
C MET A 146 6.78 -0.08 -8.06
N HIS A 147 5.75 0.66 -8.47
CA HIS A 147 5.87 1.99 -9.09
C HIS A 147 5.22 3.07 -8.25
N GLN A 148 4.05 2.81 -7.66
CA GLN A 148 3.31 3.78 -6.83
C GLN A 148 2.94 3.23 -5.45
N LEU A 149 3.20 4.02 -4.41
CA LEU A 149 2.76 3.74 -3.05
C LEU A 149 1.96 4.93 -2.51
N THR A 150 0.70 4.71 -2.19
CA THR A 150 -0.15 5.68 -1.47
C THR A 150 -0.49 5.15 -0.08
N VAL A 151 -0.21 5.91 0.95
CA VAL A 151 -0.53 5.61 2.34
C VAL A 151 -1.63 6.55 2.81
N LEU A 152 -2.77 6.00 3.22
CA LEU A 152 -3.91 6.78 3.68
C LEU A 152 -4.12 6.55 5.16
N ALA A 153 -4.35 7.60 5.93
CA ALA A 153 -4.74 7.53 7.34
C ALA A 153 -5.91 8.47 7.62
N VAL A 154 -6.70 8.14 8.62
CA VAL A 154 -7.80 8.94 9.15
C VAL A 154 -7.36 9.59 10.46
N THR A 155 -7.47 10.92 10.53
CA THR A 155 -7.18 11.80 11.67
C THR A 155 -5.73 11.85 12.18
N SER A 156 -5.06 10.72 12.40
CA SER A 156 -3.66 10.65 12.82
C SER A 156 -2.95 9.48 12.16
N LEU A 157 -1.73 9.72 11.68
CA LEU A 157 -0.87 8.67 11.13
C LEU A 157 -0.32 7.79 12.26
N THR A 158 -0.14 6.50 12.00
CA THR A 158 0.51 5.58 12.94
C THR A 158 1.89 6.08 13.40
N PRO A 159 2.23 5.93 14.69
CA PRO A 159 3.55 6.29 15.21
C PRO A 159 4.68 5.48 14.54
N LEU A 160 4.37 4.33 13.93
CA LEU A 160 5.35 3.49 13.23
C LEU A 160 5.95 4.17 12.00
N LEU A 161 5.30 5.22 11.48
CA LEU A 161 5.78 6.03 10.36
C LEU A 161 6.34 7.38 10.81
N ALA A 162 6.33 7.70 12.12
CA ALA A 162 6.77 8.99 12.65
C ALA A 162 8.28 9.23 12.49
N GLU A 163 9.07 8.16 12.45
CA GLU A 163 10.53 8.22 12.31
C GLU A 163 11.00 8.19 10.84
N VAL A 164 10.06 8.01 9.89
CA VAL A 164 10.39 8.03 8.47
C VAL A 164 10.67 9.47 8.06
N ASP A 165 11.87 9.70 7.51
CA ASP A 165 12.31 11.02 7.05
C ASP A 165 11.33 11.59 6.01
N GLU A 166 10.85 12.82 6.23
CA GLU A 166 9.91 13.51 5.33
C GLU A 166 10.45 13.68 3.91
N ARG A 167 11.76 13.57 3.69
CA ARG A 167 12.35 13.59 2.34
C ARG A 167 12.00 12.35 1.52
N LEU A 168 11.58 11.25 2.16
CA LEU A 168 11.29 9.98 1.51
C LEU A 168 9.85 9.86 1.00
N TYR A 169 8.98 10.83 1.28
CA TYR A 169 7.59 10.82 0.82
C TYR A 169 7.07 12.24 0.55
N GLU A 170 5.91 12.33 -0.09
CA GLU A 170 5.18 13.59 -0.28
C GLU A 170 3.93 13.61 0.60
N LYS A 171 3.62 14.79 1.16
CA LYS A 171 2.38 15.03 1.92
C LYS A 171 1.30 15.47 0.92
N GLY A 172 0.24 14.68 0.81
CA GLY A 172 -0.89 14.94 -0.09
C GLY A 172 -2.16 15.43 0.60
#